data_AF-A0A8S4QUF6-F1
#
_entry.id   AF-A0A8S4QUF6-F1
#
_cell.length_a   1.000
_cell.length_b   1.000
_cell.length_c   1.000
_cell.angle_alpha   90.00
_cell.angle_beta   90.00
_cell.angle_gamma   90.00
#
_symmetry.space_group_name_H-M   'P 1'
#
loop_
_entity.id
_entity.type
_entity.pdbx_description
1 polymer ?
#
loop_
_entity_poly.entity_id
_entity_poly.type
_entity_poly.pdbx_seq_one_letter_code
_entity_poly.pdbx_strand_id
1 'polypeptide(L)'
;MSRSRTNIALVAGITTGHCLLYRHLTVMRIAEDPSCPECDEMETSFHFIAECPMYAMVRWELQGKDSFSVEDLANLSIGDILRFTKETGRFQAGMLPGTSKPVSQQGE
;
A
#
# COMPACT_ATOMS: atom_id res chain seq x y z
N MET A 1 -18.68 -1.12 -3.55
CA MET A 1 -17.83 -1.87 -2.58
C MET A 1 -18.54 -1.94 -1.24
N SER A 2 -18.52 -3.09 -0.55
CA SER A 2 -19.15 -3.24 0.76
C SER A 2 -18.24 -2.66 1.87
N ARG A 3 -18.85 -1.95 2.82
CA ARG A 3 -18.17 -1.39 4.00
C ARG A 3 -17.99 -2.46 5.07
N SER A 4 -17.12 -3.43 4.82
CA SER A 4 -16.75 -4.41 5.84
C SER A 4 -15.89 -3.77 6.94
N ARG A 5 -15.91 -4.34 8.14
CA ARG A 5 -15.03 -3.89 9.24
C ARG A 5 -13.55 -3.94 8.85
N THR A 6 -13.17 -4.95 8.08
CA THR A 6 -11.80 -5.12 7.56
C THR A 6 -11.39 -3.97 6.65
N ASN A 7 -12.25 -3.56 5.71
CA ASN A 7 -11.96 -2.47 4.80
C ASN A 7 -11.81 -1.12 5.53
N ILE A 8 -12.66 -0.88 6.53
CA ILE A 8 -12.59 0.34 7.34
C ILE A 8 -11.28 0.38 8.16
N ALA A 9 -10.92 -0.73 8.81
CA ALA A 9 -9.68 -0.82 9.58
C ALA A 9 -8.44 -0.61 8.70
N LEU A 10 -8.44 -1.19 7.49
CA LEU A 10 -7.36 -1.02 6.52
C LEU A 10 -7.17 0.45 6.14
N VAL A 11 -8.25 1.13 5.74
CA VAL A 11 -8.17 2.55 5.35
C VAL A 11 -7.76 3.42 6.53
N ALA A 12 -8.33 3.21 7.72
CA ALA A 12 -7.94 3.95 8.91
C ALA A 12 -6.47 3.75 9.26
N GLY A 13 -5.95 2.52 9.13
CA GLY A 13 -4.54 2.23 9.31
C GLY A 13 -3.66 2.96 8.29
N ILE A 14 -4.03 2.91 7.01
CA ILE A 14 -3.30 3.59 5.94
C ILE A 14 -3.29 5.11 6.18
N THR A 15 -4.45 5.73 6.44
CA THR A 15 -4.55 7.20 6.60
C THR A 15 -3.88 7.72 7.86
N THR A 16 -3.78 6.91 8.91
CA THR A 16 -3.12 7.29 10.17
C THR A 16 -1.68 6.78 10.30
N GLY A 17 -1.17 6.04 9.31
CA GLY A 17 0.16 5.44 9.35
C GLY A 17 0.29 4.19 10.24
N HIS A 18 -0.82 3.66 10.76
CA HIS A 18 -0.87 2.41 11.54
C HIS A 18 -1.22 1.21 10.65
N CYS A 19 -0.36 0.90 9.69
CA CYS A 19 -0.59 -0.18 8.72
C CYS A 19 0.65 -1.05 8.53
N LEU A 20 0.50 -2.16 7.80
CA LEU A 20 1.56 -3.15 7.55
C LEU A 20 2.58 -2.71 6.48
N LEU A 21 2.90 -1.41 6.43
CA LEU A 21 4.01 -0.88 5.65
C LEU A 21 5.29 -0.85 6.50
N TYR A 22 6.44 -1.02 5.86
CA TYR A 22 7.70 -1.26 6.54
C TYR A 22 8.10 -0.14 7.49
N ARG A 23 7.81 1.13 7.18
CA ARG A 23 8.08 2.22 8.14
C ARG A 23 7.42 1.99 9.50
N HIS A 24 6.15 1.59 9.52
CA HIS A 24 5.43 1.34 10.77
C HIS A 24 5.94 0.08 11.47
N LEU A 25 6.23 -0.98 10.70
CA LEU A 25 6.78 -2.22 11.23
C LEU A 25 8.16 -2.01 11.87
N THR A 26 9.03 -1.18 11.28
CA THR A 26 10.33 -0.84 11.87
C THR A 26 10.18 -0.01 13.15
N VAL A 27 9.24 0.94 13.19
CA VAL A 27 8.92 1.66 14.44
C VAL A 27 8.45 0.70 15.54
N MET A 28 7.69 -0.33 15.18
CA MET A 28 7.26 -1.40 16.10
C MET A 28 8.34 -2.46 16.38
N ARG A 29 9.53 -2.36 15.76
CA ARG A 29 10.63 -3.34 15.86
C ARG A 29 10.24 -4.75 15.38
N ILE A 30 9.34 -4.83 14.41
CA ILE A 30 8.92 -6.07 13.74
C ILE A 30 9.75 -6.31 12.48
N ALA A 31 10.16 -5.24 11.79
CA ALA A 31 11.06 -5.27 10.65
C ALA A 31 12.33 -4.45 10.96
N GLU A 32 13.44 -4.80 10.34
CA GLU A 32 14.70 -4.06 10.51
C GLU A 32 14.83 -2.91 9.51
N ASP A 33 14.31 -3.10 8.30
CA ASP A 33 14.42 -2.16 7.18
C ASP A 33 13.07 -1.50 6.88
N PRO A 34 12.99 -0.15 6.88
CA PRO A 34 11.78 0.57 6.51
C PRO A 34 11.57 0.72 4.99
N SER A 35 12.44 0.17 4.13
CA SER A 35 12.37 0.33 2.67
C SER A 35 11.20 -0.38 2.01
N CYS A 36 10.74 0.19 0.91
CA CYS A 36 9.67 -0.31 0.07
C CYS A 36 10.18 -1.50 -0.74
N PRO A 37 9.48 -2.64 -0.73
CA PRO A 37 9.95 -3.83 -1.44
C PRO A 37 9.92 -3.68 -2.96
N GLU A 38 9.29 -2.62 -3.47
CA GLU A 38 9.11 -2.38 -4.90
C GLU A 38 10.13 -1.37 -5.46
N CYS A 39 10.58 -0.40 -4.66
CA CYS A 39 11.45 0.68 -5.15
C CYS A 39 12.56 1.13 -4.18
N ASP A 40 12.77 0.40 -3.08
CA ASP A 40 13.83 0.59 -2.07
C ASP A 40 13.82 1.93 -1.29
N GLU A 41 12.92 2.87 -1.62
CA GLU A 41 12.67 4.10 -0.85
C GLU A 41 11.91 3.82 0.44
N MET A 42 11.93 4.73 1.41
CA MET A 42 11.25 4.53 2.69
C MET A 42 9.72 4.33 2.54
N GLU A 43 9.20 3.17 2.96
CA GLU A 43 7.80 2.78 2.78
C GLU A 43 6.88 3.38 3.84
N THR A 44 6.49 4.64 3.63
CA THR A 44 5.44 5.31 4.41
C THR A 44 4.07 5.16 3.74
N SER A 45 2.97 5.46 4.45
CA SER A 45 1.64 5.54 3.83
C SER A 45 1.58 6.57 2.70
N PHE A 46 2.27 7.70 2.86
CA PHE A 46 2.35 8.74 1.85
C PHE A 46 3.09 8.21 0.61
N HIS A 47 4.25 7.58 0.83
CA HIS A 47 4.99 6.93 -0.26
C HIS A 47 4.11 5.93 -1.01
N PHE A 48 3.45 5.01 -0.30
CA PHE A 48 2.59 4.00 -0.90
C PHE A 48 1.46 4.59 -1.74
N ILE A 49 0.70 5.55 -1.19
CA ILE A 49 -0.48 6.11 -1.88
C ILE A 49 -0.09 7.15 -2.93
N ALA A 50 0.96 7.95 -2.73
CA ALA A 50 1.17 9.19 -3.46
C ALA A 50 2.42 9.23 -4.34
N GLU A 51 3.50 8.50 -4.00
CA GLU A 51 4.82 8.75 -4.62
C GLU A 51 5.44 7.51 -5.25
N CYS A 52 5.15 6.32 -4.74
CA CYS A 52 5.86 5.10 -5.13
C CYS A 52 5.78 4.90 -6.65
N PRO A 53 6.92 4.91 -7.38
CA PRO A 53 6.93 4.86 -8.84
C PRO A 53 6.33 3.56 -9.37
N MET A 54 6.45 2.48 -8.63
CA MET A 54 5.92 1.17 -9.01
C MET A 54 4.38 1.12 -9.01
N TYR A 55 3.73 2.06 -8.31
CA TYR A 55 2.27 2.19 -8.31
C TYR A 55 1.77 3.39 -9.14
N ALA A 56 2.65 4.07 -9.89
CA ALA A 56 2.29 5.24 -10.70
C ALA A 56 1.22 4.90 -11.76
N MET A 57 1.36 3.76 -12.44
CA MET A 57 0.39 3.32 -13.44
C MET A 57 -0.97 3.00 -12.82
N VAL A 58 -1.00 2.38 -11.63
CA VAL A 58 -2.25 2.10 -10.89
C VAL A 58 -2.94 3.41 -10.52
N ARG A 59 -2.21 4.42 -10.01
CA ARG A 59 -2.80 5.75 -9.75
C ARG A 59 -3.33 6.39 -11.02
N TRP A 60 -2.60 6.28 -12.13
CA TRP A 60 -3.00 6.86 -13.40
C TRP A 60 -4.31 6.24 -13.91
N GLU A 61 -4.43 4.91 -13.87
CA GLU A 61 -5.64 4.20 -14.29
C GLU A 61 -6.86 4.49 -13.41
N LEU A 62 -6.64 4.72 -12.11
CA LEU A 62 -7.70 4.89 -11.14
C LEU A 62 -8.14 6.35 -10.95
N GLN A 63 -7.21 7.31 -11.02
CA GLN A 63 -7.43 8.72 -10.71
C GLN A 63 -6.85 9.70 -11.75
N GLY A 64 -6.22 9.22 -12.83
CA GLY A 64 -5.67 10.07 -13.89
C GLY A 64 -4.45 10.89 -13.48
N LYS A 65 -3.77 10.49 -12.40
CA LYS A 65 -2.53 11.12 -11.90
C LYS A 65 -1.51 10.05 -11.56
N ASP A 66 -0.24 10.32 -11.82
CA ASP A 66 0.87 9.42 -11.50
C ASP A 66 1.46 9.67 -10.10
N SER A 67 1.08 10.77 -9.45
CA SER A 67 1.44 11.13 -8.07
C SER A 67 0.36 12.02 -7.44
N PHE A 68 0.37 12.15 -6.10
CA PHE A 68 -0.59 12.97 -5.37
C PHE A 68 0.12 13.95 -4.42
N SER A 69 -0.38 15.19 -4.35
CA SER A 69 -0.03 16.09 -3.25
C SER A 69 -0.84 15.76 -1.98
N VAL A 70 -0.55 16.43 -0.87
CA VAL A 70 -1.35 16.30 0.36
C VAL A 70 -2.81 16.75 0.14
N GLU A 71 -3.02 17.79 -0.66
CA GLU A 71 -4.34 18.28 -1.04
C GLU A 71 -5.10 17.27 -1.91
N ASP A 72 -4.40 16.59 -2.83
CA ASP A 72 -5.00 15.51 -3.61
C ASP A 72 -5.45 14.36 -2.71
N LEU A 73 -4.59 13.95 -1.77
CA LEU A 73 -4.92 12.89 -0.80
C LEU A 73 -6.12 13.25 0.08
N ALA A 74 -6.23 14.51 0.51
CA ALA A 74 -7.36 14.98 1.31
C ALA A 74 -8.71 14.88 0.56
N ASN A 75 -8.67 14.88 -0.78
CA ASN A 75 -9.86 14.76 -1.64
C ASN A 75 -10.16 13.31 -2.07
N LEU A 76 -9.26 12.35 -1.79
CA LEU A 76 -9.54 10.94 -2.08
C LEU A 76 -10.66 10.42 -1.19
N SER A 77 -11.63 9.75 -1.80
CA SER A 77 -12.65 9.04 -1.03
C SER A 77 -12.07 7.76 -0.42
N ILE A 78 -12.72 7.26 0.64
CA ILE A 78 -12.43 5.93 1.19
C ILE A 78 -12.50 4.85 0.09
N GLY A 79 -13.40 5.02 -0.89
CA GLY A 79 -13.52 4.11 -2.02
C GLY A 79 -12.30 4.11 -2.93
N ASP A 80 -11.69 5.28 -3.14
CA ASP A 80 -10.48 5.43 -3.96
C ASP A 80 -9.28 4.73 -3.31
N ILE A 81 -9.08 4.95 -2.01
CA ILE A 81 -8.01 4.31 -1.24
C ILE A 81 -8.19 2.79 -1.23
N LEU A 82 -9.42 2.30 -1.04
CA LEU A 82 -9.69 0.85 -1.08
C LEU A 82 -9.45 0.25 -2.46
N ARG A 83 -9.87 0.94 -3.53
CA ARG A 83 -9.66 0.47 -4.90
C ARG A 83 -8.17 0.42 -5.21
N PHE A 84 -7.43 1.49 -4.92
CA PHE A 84 -5.97 1.53 -5.06
C PHE A 84 -5.29 0.41 -4.28
N THR A 85 -5.65 0.22 -3.01
CA THR A 85 -5.05 -0.83 -2.16
C THR A 85 -5.33 -2.23 -2.68
N LYS A 86 -6.51 -2.44 -3.29
CA LYS A 86 -6.88 -3.72 -3.89
C LYS A 86 -6.08 -3.98 -5.17
N GLU A 87 -6.00 -3.01 -6.08
CA GLU A 87 -5.31 -3.15 -7.36
C GLU A 87 -3.79 -3.32 -7.19
N THR A 88 -3.20 -2.69 -6.18
CA THR A 88 -1.77 -2.88 -5.85
C THR A 88 -1.47 -4.22 -5.19
N GLY A 89 -2.46 -4.90 -4.61
CA GLY A 89 -2.27 -6.18 -3.92
C GLY A 89 -1.46 -6.14 -2.62
N ARG A 90 -1.02 -4.94 -2.18
CA ARG A 90 -0.02 -4.76 -1.11
C ARG A 90 -0.41 -5.34 0.25
N PHE A 91 -1.71 -5.52 0.53
CA PHE A 91 -2.24 -5.98 1.82
C PHE A 91 -3.03 -7.31 1.73
N GLN A 92 -2.81 -8.13 0.71
CA GLN A 92 -3.50 -9.43 0.59
C GLN A 92 -2.97 -10.45 1.61
N ALA A 93 -3.86 -11.30 2.11
CA ALA A 93 -3.54 -12.34 3.09
C ALA A 93 -2.51 -13.34 2.53
N GLY A 94 -1.41 -13.55 3.26
CA GLY A 94 -0.30 -14.42 2.85
C GLY A 94 0.93 -13.67 2.35
N MET A 95 0.80 -12.40 1.95
CA MET A 95 1.94 -11.49 1.77
C MET A 95 2.20 -10.79 3.10
N LEU A 96 3.04 -11.39 3.93
CA LEU A 96 3.86 -10.54 4.79
C LEU A 96 4.73 -9.67 3.87
N PRO A 97 4.97 -8.40 4.20
CA PRO A 97 5.96 -7.60 3.47
C PRO A 97 7.26 -8.42 3.42
N GLY A 98 7.72 -8.80 2.22
CA GLY A 98 8.94 -9.59 2.03
C GLY A 98 8.85 -10.80 1.10
N THR A 99 7.67 -11.14 0.56
CA THR A 99 7.54 -12.20 -0.46
C THR A 99 6.95 -11.65 -1.76
N SER A 100 7.71 -10.82 -2.48
CA SER A 100 7.36 -10.35 -3.83
C SER A 100 7.57 -11.41 -4.93
N LYS A 101 7.51 -12.70 -4.61
CA LYS A 101 7.38 -13.75 -5.62
C LYS A 101 6.15 -14.61 -5.36
N PRO A 102 5.22 -14.73 -6.33
CA PRO A 102 4.30 -15.86 -6.30
C PRO A 102 5.14 -17.13 -6.29
N VAL A 103 4.81 -18.07 -5.41
CA VAL A 103 5.41 -19.40 -5.42
C VAL A 103 5.20 -19.97 -6.82
N SER A 104 6.26 -19.96 -7.62
CA SER A 104 6.26 -20.60 -8.91
C SER A 104 6.11 -22.07 -8.60
N GLN A 105 5.05 -22.70 -9.12
CA GLN A 105 4.95 -24.14 -9.15
C GLN A 105 6.21 -24.67 -9.84
N GLN A 106 7.16 -25.19 -9.07
CA GLN A 106 8.18 -26.09 -9.57
C GLN A 106 7.69 -27.48 -9.21
N GLY A 107 7.14 -28.14 -10.22
CA GLY A 107 6.97 -29.57 -10.20
C GLY A 107 8.34 -30.24 -10.33
N GLU A 108 8.50 -31.30 -9.56
CA GLU A 108 9.31 -32.47 -9.90
C GLU A 108 8.42 -33.70 -9.68
#